data_AF-A0A1F2R3B4-F1
#
_entry.id   AF-A0A1F2R3B4-F1
#
_cell.length_a   1.000
_cell.length_b   1.000
_cell.length_c   1.000
_cell.angle_alpha   90.00
_cell.angle_beta   90.00
_cell.angle_gamma   90.00
#
_symmetry.space_group_name_H-M   'P 1'
#
loop_
_entity.id
_entity.type
_entity.pdbx_description
1 polymer ?
#
loop_
_entity_poly.entity_id
_entity_poly.type
_entity_poly.pdbx_seq_one_letter_code
_entity_poly.pdbx_strand_id
1 'polypeptide(L)'
;MVGGAVVVGGRVFPAELIERIREAQRANPQWTRCRLAREVCQWIDWRSATGKLKEMSCRKALLKLYRQGRIVLPAPTRRIEFRAKSCERVQLDSMPATKITCIKQIAVIPVRGKELSAQWNKLVSDHHDLGYQPLAGAQRRYLIRTEHGFAAALGFRSAALRSKARDRWIGWSNQARQAYIDRVVCMPALPSSARCECPILPRGCSRA
;
A
#
# COMPACT_ATOMS: atom_id res chain seq x y z
N MET A 1 -20.43 29.22 16.14
CA MET A 1 -19.02 29.02 15.72
C MET A 1 -18.96 27.86 14.75
N VAL A 2 -18.89 28.13 13.44
CA VAL A 2 -18.88 27.10 12.39
C VAL A 2 -17.54 26.37 12.42
N GLY A 3 -17.59 25.08 12.76
CA GLY A 3 -16.40 24.25 12.91
C GLY A 3 -15.63 24.15 11.59
N GLY A 4 -14.37 24.58 11.60
CA GLY A 4 -13.51 24.55 10.42
C GLY A 4 -13.44 23.16 9.76
N ALA A 5 -13.44 23.15 8.43
CA ALA A 5 -13.38 21.94 7.64
C ALA A 5 -12.04 21.19 7.87
N VAL A 6 -12.10 19.88 8.07
CA VAL A 6 -10.92 19.07 8.38
C VAL A 6 -10.43 18.36 7.12
N VAL A 7 -9.18 18.59 6.72
CA VAL A 7 -8.60 17.83 5.61
C VAL A 7 -8.02 16.50 6.11
N VAL A 8 -8.55 15.40 5.58
CA VAL A 8 -8.03 14.05 5.84
C VAL A 8 -7.92 13.22 4.57
N GLY A 9 -6.72 12.66 4.33
CA GLY A 9 -6.48 11.80 3.17
C GLY A 9 -6.63 12.53 1.83
N GLY A 10 -6.39 13.84 1.78
CA GLY A 10 -6.58 14.68 0.59
C GLY A 10 -8.03 15.08 0.34
N ARG A 11 -8.96 14.78 1.26
CA ARG A 11 -10.37 15.16 1.15
C ARG A 11 -10.79 16.06 2.31
N VAL A 12 -11.64 17.03 2.01
CA VAL A 12 -12.19 17.97 2.99
C VAL A 12 -13.41 17.34 3.65
N PHE A 13 -13.45 17.35 4.99
CA PHE A 13 -14.60 16.97 5.79
C PHE A 13 -15.23 18.27 6.32
N PRO A 14 -16.30 18.78 5.68
CA PRO A 14 -17.00 19.97 6.13
C PRO A 14 -17.72 19.69 7.47
N ALA A 15 -18.06 20.76 8.20
CA ALA A 15 -18.78 20.66 9.47
C ALA A 15 -20.07 19.86 9.35
N GLU A 16 -20.84 20.09 8.28
CA GLU A 16 -22.09 19.41 7.97
C GLU A 16 -21.92 17.90 7.88
N LEU A 17 -20.84 17.44 7.25
CA LEU A 17 -20.55 16.01 7.16
C LEU A 17 -20.19 15.42 8.53
N ILE A 18 -19.49 16.19 9.38
CA ILE A 18 -19.15 15.75 10.74
C ILE A 18 -20.42 15.62 11.58
N GLU A 19 -21.35 16.58 11.49
CA GLU A 19 -22.64 16.49 12.19
C GLU A 19 -23.48 15.32 11.67
N ARG A 20 -23.56 15.13 10.35
CA ARG A 20 -24.23 13.96 9.76
C ARG A 20 -23.64 12.64 10.27
N ILE A 21 -22.31 12.56 10.44
CA ILE A 21 -21.65 11.40 11.04
C ILE A 21 -22.14 11.21 12.48
N ARG A 22 -22.16 12.27 13.30
CA ARG A 22 -22.60 12.22 14.71
C ARG A 22 -24.06 11.79 14.84
N GLU A 23 -24.94 12.31 13.99
CA GLU A 23 -26.35 11.93 13.95
C GLU A 23 -26.53 10.46 13.59
N ALA A 24 -25.83 9.98 12.56
CA ALA A 24 -25.91 8.59 12.16
C ALA A 24 -25.41 7.63 13.25
N GLN A 25 -24.40 8.04 14.01
CA GLN A 25 -23.91 7.28 15.16
C GLN A 25 -24.91 7.25 16.32
N ARG A 26 -25.61 8.36 16.59
CA ARG A 26 -26.69 8.42 17.59
C ARG A 26 -27.88 7.54 17.18
N ALA A 27 -28.27 7.60 15.91
CA ALA A 27 -29.37 6.81 15.38
C ALA A 27 -29.03 5.32 15.25
N ASN A 28 -27.74 4.96 15.17
CA ASN A 28 -27.30 3.57 15.00
C ASN A 28 -26.11 3.21 15.92
N PRO A 29 -26.33 3.05 17.24
CA PRO A 29 -25.27 2.72 18.20
C PRO A 29 -24.52 1.41 17.91
N GLN A 30 -25.18 0.47 17.24
CA GLN A 30 -24.66 -0.84 16.85
C GLN A 30 -23.70 -0.82 15.64
N TRP A 31 -23.53 0.33 14.97
CA TRP A 31 -22.67 0.40 13.79
C TRP A 31 -21.20 0.19 14.13
N THR A 32 -20.61 -0.81 13.48
CA THR A 32 -19.16 -1.00 13.51
C THR A 32 -18.44 0.13 12.79
N ARG A 33 -17.17 0.38 13.14
CA ARG A 33 -16.30 1.32 12.40
C ARG A 33 -16.26 1.04 10.89
N CYS A 34 -16.39 -0.24 10.51
CA CYS A 34 -16.45 -0.68 9.11
C CYS A 34 -17.72 -0.20 8.41
N ARG A 35 -18.88 -0.39 9.05
CA ARG A 35 -20.17 0.04 8.50
C ARG A 35 -20.22 1.56 8.36
N LEU A 36 -19.85 2.29 9.43
CA LEU A 36 -19.82 3.76 9.40
C LEU A 36 -18.93 4.29 8.26
N ALA A 37 -17.74 3.71 8.06
CA ALA A 37 -16.87 4.12 6.96
C ALA A 37 -17.46 3.86 5.57
N ARG A 38 -18.27 2.80 5.41
CA ARG A 38 -18.95 2.51 4.15
C ARG A 38 -20.04 3.54 3.86
N GLU A 39 -20.87 3.85 4.84
CA GLU A 39 -21.93 4.87 4.72
C GLU A 39 -21.33 6.24 4.37
N VAL A 40 -20.29 6.66 5.10
CA VAL A 40 -19.60 7.92 4.82
C VAL A 40 -18.99 7.93 3.42
N CYS A 41 -18.38 6.82 2.98
CA CYS A 41 -17.91 6.71 1.60
C CYS A 41 -19.05 6.83 0.58
N GLN A 42 -20.26 6.36 0.87
CA GLN A 42 -21.41 6.50 -0.04
C GLN A 42 -21.92 7.94 -0.06
N TRP A 43 -22.07 8.59 1.10
CA TRP A 43 -22.61 9.95 1.19
C TRP A 43 -21.81 10.99 0.40
N ILE A 44 -20.49 10.82 0.34
CA ILE A 44 -19.59 11.74 -0.38
C ILE A 44 -19.08 11.15 -1.70
N ASP A 45 -19.64 10.03 -2.15
CA ASP A 45 -19.18 9.26 -3.31
C ASP A 45 -17.65 9.07 -3.33
N TRP A 46 -17.08 8.59 -2.23
CA TRP A 46 -15.65 8.35 -2.10
C TRP A 46 -15.22 7.03 -2.72
N ARG A 47 -14.93 7.08 -4.02
CA ARG A 47 -14.51 5.93 -4.82
C ARG A 47 -13.05 5.99 -5.26
N SER A 48 -12.53 4.82 -5.58
CA SER A 48 -11.24 4.62 -6.27
C SER A 48 -11.43 4.71 -7.78
N ALA A 49 -10.34 4.79 -8.54
CA ALA A 49 -10.37 4.76 -10.01
C ALA A 49 -11.06 3.50 -10.57
N THR A 50 -11.13 2.42 -9.78
CA THR A 50 -11.85 1.18 -10.12
C THR A 50 -13.31 1.18 -9.64
N GLY A 51 -13.88 2.33 -9.26
CA GLY A 51 -15.28 2.46 -8.80
C GLY A 51 -15.59 1.93 -7.38
N LYS A 52 -14.65 1.21 -6.76
CA LYS A 52 -14.82 0.66 -5.39
C LYS A 52 -14.72 1.76 -4.33
N LEU A 53 -15.55 1.66 -3.28
CA LEU A 53 -15.52 2.58 -2.14
C LEU A 53 -14.15 2.56 -1.45
N LYS A 54 -13.63 3.74 -1.09
CA LYS A 54 -12.35 3.93 -0.40
C LYS A 54 -12.47 3.71 1.12
N GLU A 55 -13.10 2.60 1.54
CA GLU A 55 -13.39 2.32 2.96
C GLU A 55 -12.16 2.44 3.85
N MET A 56 -11.01 1.90 3.43
CA MET A 56 -9.77 1.96 4.23
C MET A 56 -9.25 3.38 4.42
N SER A 57 -9.39 4.24 3.41
CA SER A 57 -9.02 5.66 3.52
C SER A 57 -9.99 6.40 4.42
N CYS A 58 -11.29 6.11 4.31
CA CYS A 58 -12.31 6.69 5.18
C CYS A 58 -12.14 6.26 6.64
N ARG A 59 -11.79 5.00 6.93
CA ARG A 59 -11.49 4.55 8.30
C ARG A 59 -10.31 5.32 8.91
N LYS A 60 -9.26 5.58 8.12
CA LYS A 60 -8.15 6.45 8.57
C LYS A 60 -8.62 7.88 8.81
N ALA A 61 -9.55 8.39 7.98
CA ALA A 61 -10.12 9.71 8.16
C ALA A 61 -10.94 9.83 9.44
N LEU A 62 -11.84 8.89 9.68
CA LEU A 62 -12.62 8.81 10.91
C LEU A 62 -11.72 8.67 12.14
N LEU A 63 -10.65 7.86 12.07
CA LEU A 63 -9.69 7.73 13.17
C LEU A 63 -8.98 9.06 13.48
N LYS A 64 -8.66 9.86 12.46
CA LYS A 64 -8.08 11.19 12.67
C LYS A 64 -9.09 12.14 13.32
N LEU A 65 -10.33 12.15 12.86
CA LEU A 65 -11.41 12.96 13.46
C LEU A 65 -11.66 12.57 14.92
N TYR A 66 -11.63 11.27 15.23
CA TYR A 66 -11.74 10.76 16.59
C TYR A 66 -10.58 11.23 17.48
N ARG A 67 -9.33 11.14 17.01
CA ARG A 67 -8.16 11.64 17.72
C ARG A 67 -8.18 13.15 17.96
N GLN A 68 -8.92 13.89 17.13
CA GLN A 68 -9.13 15.33 17.27
C GLN A 68 -10.36 15.66 18.16
N GLY A 69 -11.01 14.66 18.76
CA GLY A 69 -12.20 14.85 19.60
C GLY A 69 -13.46 15.28 18.83
N ARG A 70 -13.47 15.18 17.49
CA ARG A 70 -14.59 15.64 16.67
C ARG A 70 -15.71 14.61 16.56
N ILE A 71 -15.40 13.33 16.68
CA ILE A 71 -16.38 12.23 16.70
C ILE A 71 -15.99 11.22 17.77
N VAL A 72 -16.92 10.37 18.20
CA VAL A 72 -16.64 9.23 19.08
C VAL A 72 -16.62 7.97 18.22
N LEU A 73 -15.66 7.07 18.38
CA LEU A 73 -15.64 5.79 17.66
C LEU A 73 -15.80 4.63 18.65
N PRO A 74 -16.63 3.60 18.34
CA PRO A 74 -16.78 2.44 19.19
C PRO A 74 -15.43 1.73 19.37
N ALA A 75 -15.23 1.01 20.48
CA ALA A 75 -13.97 0.31 20.75
C ALA A 75 -13.61 -0.67 19.61
N PRO A 76 -12.31 -0.86 19.29
CA PRO A 76 -11.91 -1.83 18.27
C PRO A 76 -12.30 -3.26 18.70
N THR A 77 -13.09 -3.95 17.88
CA THR A 77 -13.58 -5.31 18.19
C THR A 77 -12.51 -6.40 18.02
N ARG A 78 -11.44 -6.14 17.26
CA ARG A 78 -10.40 -7.12 16.95
C ARG A 78 -9.03 -6.46 16.76
N ARG A 79 -7.99 -7.04 17.37
CA ARG A 79 -6.61 -6.73 17.04
C ARG A 79 -6.23 -7.45 15.75
N ILE A 80 -5.82 -6.69 14.73
CA ILE A 80 -5.32 -7.25 13.47
C ILE A 80 -3.80 -7.34 13.59
N GLU A 81 -3.28 -8.55 13.58
CA GLU A 81 -1.85 -8.81 13.47
C GLU A 81 -1.47 -8.99 12.00
N PHE A 82 -0.50 -8.20 11.55
CA PHE A 82 0.07 -8.32 10.21
C PHE A 82 1.25 -9.29 10.26
N ARG A 83 0.97 -10.60 10.32
CA ARG A 83 2.02 -11.62 10.24
C ARG A 83 2.26 -12.03 8.79
N ALA A 84 3.52 -12.11 8.39
CA ALA A 84 3.90 -12.79 7.15
C ALA A 84 3.39 -14.24 7.22
N LYS A 85 2.60 -14.67 6.23
CA LYS A 85 2.23 -16.08 6.14
C LYS A 85 3.47 -16.86 5.73
N SER A 86 3.80 -17.95 6.46
CA SER A 86 4.90 -18.85 6.07
C SER A 86 4.65 -19.35 4.65
N CYS A 87 5.68 -19.28 3.82
CA CYS A 87 5.68 -19.78 2.45
C CYS A 87 6.45 -21.11 2.35
N GLU A 88 6.93 -21.67 3.46
CA GLU A 88 7.83 -22.84 3.50
C GLU A 88 7.25 -24.07 2.79
N ARG A 89 5.92 -24.26 2.85
CA ARG A 89 5.23 -25.42 2.24
C ARG A 89 4.93 -25.25 0.75
N VAL A 90 5.25 -24.10 0.16
CA VAL A 90 5.02 -23.87 -1.28
C VAL A 90 6.17 -24.51 -2.05
N GLN A 91 5.86 -25.50 -2.88
CA GLN A 91 6.81 -26.03 -3.86
C GLN A 91 6.92 -25.04 -5.01
N LEU A 92 8.14 -24.55 -5.26
CA LEU A 92 8.39 -23.67 -6.40
C LEU A 92 8.26 -24.44 -7.70
N ASP A 93 7.53 -23.87 -8.64
CA ASP A 93 7.60 -24.28 -10.05
C ASP A 93 8.88 -23.69 -10.67
N SER A 94 10.04 -24.12 -10.16
CA SER A 94 11.38 -23.69 -10.58
C SER A 94 12.26 -24.92 -10.77
N MET A 95 12.91 -25.00 -11.92
CA MET A 95 14.00 -25.96 -12.19
C MET A 95 15.36 -25.33 -11.81
N PRO A 96 16.44 -26.12 -11.67
CA PRO A 96 17.72 -25.64 -11.15
C PRO A 96 18.37 -24.53 -11.98
N ALA A 97 19.29 -23.80 -11.33
CA ALA A 97 20.01 -22.65 -11.85
C ALA A 97 20.62 -22.94 -13.23
N THR A 98 19.96 -22.43 -14.25
CA THR A 98 20.40 -22.51 -15.63
C THR A 98 21.13 -21.21 -15.96
N LYS A 99 22.26 -21.27 -16.69
CA LYS A 99 22.95 -20.06 -17.14
C LYS A 99 21.97 -19.19 -17.92
N ILE A 100 21.99 -17.87 -17.69
CA ILE A 100 21.11 -16.91 -18.39
C ILE A 100 21.19 -17.07 -19.91
N THR A 101 22.37 -17.41 -20.43
CA THR A 101 22.63 -17.64 -21.86
C THR A 101 21.85 -18.81 -22.47
N CYS A 102 21.29 -19.70 -21.64
CA CYS A 102 20.53 -20.86 -22.11
C CYS A 102 19.01 -20.63 -22.09
N ILE A 103 18.54 -19.47 -21.62
CA ILE A 103 17.12 -19.12 -21.59
C ILE A 103 16.68 -18.68 -22.98
N LYS A 104 15.75 -19.42 -23.59
CA LYS A 104 15.23 -19.13 -24.94
C LYS A 104 13.91 -18.39 -24.90
N GLN A 105 13.09 -18.61 -23.88
CA GLN A 105 11.76 -18.00 -23.78
C GLN A 105 11.59 -17.29 -22.43
N ILE A 106 11.08 -16.06 -22.49
CA ILE A 106 10.80 -15.26 -21.30
C ILE A 106 9.38 -14.72 -21.40
N ALA A 107 8.57 -15.00 -20.38
CA ALA A 107 7.24 -14.46 -20.23
C ALA A 107 7.09 -13.70 -18.90
N VAL A 108 6.52 -12.50 -18.97
CA VAL A 108 6.19 -11.69 -17.79
C VAL A 108 4.75 -11.96 -17.39
N ILE A 109 4.56 -12.67 -16.28
CA ILE A 109 3.23 -13.10 -15.81
C ILE A 109 2.77 -12.18 -14.68
N PRO A 110 1.65 -11.45 -14.84
CA PRO A 110 1.07 -10.69 -13.74
C PRO A 110 0.53 -11.63 -12.66
N VAL A 111 0.95 -11.42 -11.42
CA VAL A 111 0.52 -12.25 -10.30
C VAL A 111 -0.94 -11.95 -9.97
N ARG A 112 -1.81 -12.91 -10.27
CA ARG A 112 -3.25 -12.89 -9.96
C ARG A 112 -3.63 -14.19 -9.27
N GLY A 113 -4.55 -14.13 -8.32
CA GLY A 113 -4.98 -15.30 -7.56
C GLY A 113 -4.01 -15.72 -6.44
N LYS A 114 -4.41 -16.75 -5.69
CA LYS A 114 -3.68 -17.24 -4.50
C LYS A 114 -2.43 -18.03 -4.88
N GLU A 115 -2.51 -18.82 -5.94
CA GLU A 115 -1.44 -19.72 -6.38
C GLU A 115 -0.20 -18.96 -6.85
N LEU A 116 -0.32 -18.09 -7.85
CA LEU A 116 0.79 -17.23 -8.30
C LEU A 116 1.31 -16.32 -7.18
N SER A 117 0.44 -15.91 -6.25
CA SER A 117 0.87 -15.15 -5.09
C SER A 117 1.72 -15.97 -4.13
N ALA A 118 1.46 -17.28 -4.00
CA ALA A 118 2.24 -18.17 -3.16
C ALA A 118 3.61 -18.42 -3.80
N GLN A 119 3.65 -18.69 -5.12
CA GLN A 119 4.88 -18.83 -5.90
C GLN A 119 5.77 -17.59 -5.79
N TRP A 120 5.19 -16.39 -5.98
CA TRP A 120 5.91 -15.13 -5.82
C TRP A 120 6.48 -14.93 -4.42
N ASN A 121 5.68 -15.18 -3.38
CA ASN A 121 6.15 -14.99 -2.01
C ASN A 121 7.27 -15.97 -1.66
N LYS A 122 7.17 -17.23 -2.14
CA LYS A 122 8.19 -18.25 -1.92
C LYS A 122 9.50 -17.89 -2.63
N LEU A 123 9.45 -17.48 -3.90
CA LEU A 123 10.63 -17.09 -4.66
C LEU A 123 11.36 -15.90 -4.01
N VAL A 124 10.61 -14.91 -3.52
CA VAL A 124 11.19 -13.80 -2.75
C VAL A 124 11.75 -14.28 -1.41
N SER A 125 11.06 -15.20 -0.72
CA SER A 125 11.52 -15.73 0.56
C SER A 125 12.83 -16.50 0.46
N ASP A 126 13.04 -17.24 -0.64
CA ASP A 126 14.19 -18.12 -0.82
C ASP A 126 15.43 -17.38 -1.33
N HIS A 127 15.25 -16.30 -2.10
CA HIS A 127 16.35 -15.63 -2.81
C HIS A 127 16.62 -14.19 -2.38
N HIS A 128 15.75 -13.56 -1.59
CA HIS A 128 16.00 -12.22 -1.07
C HIS A 128 16.61 -12.29 0.34
N ASP A 129 17.70 -11.57 0.59
CA ASP A 129 18.46 -11.63 1.85
C ASP A 129 17.62 -11.40 3.12
N LEU A 130 16.61 -10.53 3.02
CA LEU A 130 15.67 -10.23 4.12
C LEU A 130 14.47 -11.18 4.23
N GLY A 131 14.40 -12.20 3.39
CA GLY A 131 13.24 -13.05 3.20
C GLY A 131 11.98 -12.29 2.76
N TYR A 132 10.84 -12.98 2.75
CA TYR A 132 9.57 -12.35 2.37
C TYR A 132 9.00 -11.48 3.50
N GLN A 133 8.87 -10.18 3.24
CA GLN A 133 8.07 -9.26 4.06
C GLN A 133 6.81 -8.83 3.32
N PRO A 134 5.63 -8.80 3.97
CA PRO A 134 4.41 -8.31 3.36
C PRO A 134 4.56 -6.89 2.82
N LEU A 135 4.33 -6.74 1.51
CA LEU A 135 4.33 -5.44 0.87
C LEU A 135 3.12 -4.61 1.35
N ALA A 136 3.39 -3.50 2.02
CA ALA A 136 2.34 -2.57 2.45
C ALA A 136 1.96 -1.59 1.33
N GLY A 137 0.66 -1.38 1.16
CA GLY A 137 0.12 -0.41 0.20
C GLY A 137 -0.38 -1.05 -1.10
N ALA A 138 -0.67 -0.20 -2.10
CA ALA A 138 -1.01 -0.70 -3.43
C ALA A 138 0.24 -1.32 -4.07
N GLN A 139 0.07 -2.47 -4.73
CA GLN A 139 1.18 -3.23 -5.29
C GLN A 139 0.82 -3.86 -6.63
N ARG A 140 1.84 -4.01 -7.48
CA ARG A 140 1.84 -4.86 -8.66
C ARG A 140 2.97 -5.87 -8.52
N ARG A 141 2.69 -7.12 -8.85
CA ARG A 141 3.64 -8.22 -8.73
C ARG A 141 3.64 -8.99 -10.04
N TYR A 142 4.83 -9.42 -10.45
CA TYR A 142 5.06 -10.18 -11.66
C TYR A 142 6.01 -11.33 -11.37
N LEU A 143 5.82 -12.43 -12.09
CA LEU A 143 6.74 -13.55 -12.15
C LEU A 143 7.35 -13.58 -13.56
N ILE A 144 8.64 -13.84 -13.62
CA ILE A 144 9.34 -14.09 -14.88
C ILE A 144 9.36 -15.60 -15.07
N ARG A 145 8.63 -16.09 -16.07
CA ARG A 145 8.57 -17.50 -16.43
C ARG A 145 9.48 -17.76 -17.62
N THR A 146 10.15 -18.90 -17.56
CA THR A 146 10.97 -19.47 -18.63
C THR A 146 10.46 -20.88 -18.96
N GLU A 147 11.04 -21.52 -19.96
CA GLU A 147 10.84 -22.95 -20.24
C GLU A 147 11.22 -23.86 -19.04
N HIS A 148 12.01 -23.34 -18.10
CA HIS A 148 12.47 -24.02 -16.90
C HIS A 148 11.68 -23.62 -15.62
N GLY A 149 10.55 -22.91 -15.77
CA GLY A 149 9.75 -22.45 -14.64
C GLY A 149 10.02 -20.99 -14.26
N PHE A 150 9.71 -20.60 -13.01
CA PHE A 150 9.85 -19.24 -12.52
C PHE A 150 11.29 -18.88 -12.19
N ALA A 151 11.88 -17.98 -12.98
CA ALA A 151 13.26 -17.54 -12.83
C ALA A 151 13.43 -16.30 -11.95
N ALA A 152 12.41 -15.43 -11.87
CA ALA A 152 12.49 -14.21 -11.07
C ALA A 152 11.12 -13.69 -10.62
N ALA A 153 11.13 -12.86 -9.58
CA ALA A 153 9.96 -12.16 -9.05
C ALA A 153 10.22 -10.66 -9.08
N LEU A 154 9.29 -9.90 -9.67
CA LEU A 154 9.30 -8.45 -9.67
C LEU A 154 8.13 -7.93 -8.83
N GLY A 155 8.39 -6.91 -8.02
CA GLY A 155 7.39 -6.22 -7.23
C GLY A 155 7.46 -4.72 -7.49
N PHE A 156 6.31 -4.06 -7.45
CA PHE A 156 6.18 -2.62 -7.47
C PHE A 156 5.17 -2.23 -6.40
N ARG A 157 5.45 -1.14 -5.69
CA ARG A 157 4.59 -0.61 -4.64
C ARG A 157 4.30 0.86 -4.87
N SER A 158 3.20 1.34 -4.30
CA SER A 158 2.93 2.76 -4.19
C SER A 158 4.08 3.47 -3.48
N ALA A 159 4.46 4.66 -3.96
CA ALA A 159 5.48 5.46 -3.31
C ALA A 159 5.12 5.81 -1.86
N ALA A 160 6.15 5.94 -1.01
CA ALA A 160 5.98 6.45 0.35
C ALA A 160 5.34 7.85 0.30
N LEU A 161 4.39 8.15 1.18
CA LEU A 161 3.70 9.46 1.16
C LEU A 161 4.68 10.63 1.33
N ARG A 162 5.78 10.43 2.06
CA ARG A 162 6.84 11.43 2.25
C ARG A 162 8.19 10.78 2.00
N SER A 163 9.05 11.43 1.22
CA SER A 163 10.44 11.05 1.04
C SER A 163 11.23 12.32 0.71
N LYS A 164 12.10 12.77 1.62
CA LYS A 164 12.84 14.03 1.44
C LYS A 164 13.71 13.99 0.18
N ALA A 165 14.39 12.88 -0.06
CA ALA A 165 15.25 12.70 -1.24
C ALA A 165 14.44 12.82 -2.55
N ARG A 166 13.33 12.06 -2.65
CA ARG A 166 12.44 12.14 -3.82
C ARG A 166 11.83 13.53 -3.96
N ASP A 167 11.28 14.07 -2.88
CA ASP A 167 10.55 15.34 -2.92
C ASP A 167 11.48 16.50 -3.33
N ARG A 168 12.77 16.45 -2.94
CA ARG A 168 13.81 17.37 -3.42
C ARG A 168 14.16 17.16 -4.89
N TRP A 169 14.34 15.90 -5.33
CA TRP A 169 14.70 15.60 -6.71
C TRP A 169 13.60 15.99 -7.71
N ILE A 170 12.33 15.73 -7.39
CA ILE A 170 11.19 16.16 -8.23
C ILE A 170 10.99 17.68 -8.16
N GLY A 171 11.37 18.33 -7.05
CA GLY A 171 11.19 19.77 -6.87
C GLY A 171 9.73 20.20 -6.65
N TRP A 172 8.81 19.27 -6.44
CA TRP A 172 7.38 19.56 -6.32
C TRP A 172 6.99 20.16 -4.97
N SER A 173 6.00 21.05 -4.98
CA SER A 173 5.39 21.58 -3.74
C SER A 173 4.63 20.50 -2.97
N ASN A 174 4.28 20.78 -1.71
CA ASN A 174 3.44 19.88 -0.91
C ASN A 174 2.08 19.59 -1.59
N GLN A 175 1.50 20.59 -2.24
CA GLN A 175 0.23 20.46 -2.96
C GLN A 175 0.40 19.60 -4.21
N ALA A 176 1.43 19.86 -5.02
CA ALA A 176 1.73 19.07 -6.21
C ALA A 176 2.03 17.62 -5.85
N ARG A 177 2.83 17.38 -4.81
CA ARG A 177 3.04 16.03 -4.28
C ARG A 177 1.73 15.35 -3.91
N GLN A 178 0.85 16.03 -3.17
CA GLN A 178 -0.42 15.43 -2.77
C GLN A 178 -1.32 15.07 -3.96
N ALA A 179 -1.23 15.84 -5.04
CA ALA A 179 -1.98 15.61 -6.27
C ALA A 179 -1.41 14.50 -7.17
N TYR A 180 -0.08 14.27 -7.12
CA TYR A 180 0.61 13.40 -8.09
C TYR A 180 1.35 12.20 -7.48
N ILE A 181 1.36 12.06 -6.14
CA ILE A 181 2.09 10.97 -5.46
C ILE A 181 1.61 9.57 -5.87
N ASP A 182 0.36 9.45 -6.29
CA ASP A 182 -0.25 8.21 -6.78
C ASP A 182 0.28 7.79 -8.17
N ARG A 183 0.94 8.68 -8.90
CA ARG A 183 1.61 8.39 -10.18
C ARG A 183 3.05 7.88 -10.00
N VAL A 184 3.60 7.97 -8.80
CA VAL A 184 4.98 7.54 -8.52
C VAL A 184 4.96 6.09 -8.02
N VAL A 185 5.68 5.24 -8.73
CA VAL A 185 5.89 3.84 -8.38
C VAL A 185 7.26 3.68 -7.75
N CYS A 186 7.35 2.91 -6.67
CA CYS A 186 8.63 2.48 -6.12
C CYS A 186 8.79 0.98 -6.34
N MET A 187 9.95 0.57 -6.81
CA MET A 187 10.37 -0.81 -6.66
C MET A 187 10.69 -1.03 -5.17
N PRO A 188 10.16 -2.09 -4.52
CA PRO A 188 10.61 -2.42 -3.18
C PRO A 188 12.07 -2.87 -3.25
N ALA A 189 12.96 -2.10 -2.63
CA ALA A 189 13.92 -2.73 -1.72
C ALA A 189 13.15 -3.02 -0.42
N LEU A 190 13.25 -4.23 0.11
CA LEU A 190 12.63 -4.63 1.38
C LEU A 190 13.24 -3.80 2.55
N PRO A 191 12.64 -3.81 3.76
CA PRO A 191 12.52 -2.62 4.61
C PRO A 191 13.84 -1.97 5.08
N SER A 192 13.79 -0.64 5.12
CA SER A 192 14.83 0.31 5.51
C SER A 192 15.15 0.29 7.01
N SER A 193 15.83 -0.75 7.50
CA SER A 193 16.68 -0.64 8.70
C SER A 193 18.17 -0.83 8.40
N ALA A 194 18.53 -1.36 7.23
CA ALA A 194 19.90 -1.36 6.74
C ALA A 194 20.08 -0.26 5.69
N ARG A 195 21.16 0.51 5.81
CA ARG A 195 21.58 1.51 4.82
C ARG A 195 21.70 0.81 3.46
N CYS A 196 20.76 1.08 2.56
CA CYS A 196 20.87 0.65 1.17
C CYS A 196 21.76 1.66 0.44
N GLU A 197 23.01 1.28 0.19
CA GLU A 197 23.75 1.84 -0.93
C GLU A 197 23.14 1.28 -2.21
N CYS A 198 22.31 2.10 -2.86
CA CYS A 198 21.69 1.72 -4.12
C CYS A 198 22.68 2.00 -5.27
N PRO A 199 23.11 0.99 -6.05
CA PRO A 199 24.11 1.17 -7.12
C PRO A 199 23.56 1.87 -8.38
N ILE A 200 22.29 2.27 -8.39
CA ILE A 200 21.62 2.92 -9.54
C ILE A 200 21.62 4.47 -9.39
N LEU A 201 22.18 5.01 -8.31
CA LEU A 201 22.48 6.44 -8.21
C LEU A 201 23.98 6.64 -8.46
N PRO A 202 24.40 7.54 -9.37
CA PRO A 202 25.82 7.84 -9.55
C PRO A 202 26.40 8.25 -8.19
N ARG A 203 27.49 7.57 -7.79
CA ARG A 203 28.28 7.88 -6.60
C ARG A 203 28.86 9.27 -6.80
N GLY A 204 28.22 10.29 -6.22
CA GLY A 204 28.64 11.67 -6.42
C GLY A 204 27.74 12.66 -5.72
N CYS A 205 27.61 12.55 -4.39
CA CYS A 205 27.25 13.70 -3.57
C CYS A 205 27.93 13.54 -2.22
N SER A 206 29.23 13.88 -2.22
CA SER A 206 29.99 14.13 -1.01
C SER A 206 29.33 15.25 -0.21
N ARG A 207 29.33 15.06 1.11
CA ARG A 207 28.81 15.97 2.12
C ARG A 207 29.33 17.39 1.93
N ALA A 208 28.41 18.35 1.90
CA ALA A 208 28.49 19.65 2.58
C ALA A 208 27.06 20.01 3.01
#